data_AF-A0A7C5R567-F1
#
_entry.id   AF-A0A7C5R567-F1
#
_cell.length_a   1.000
_cell.length_b   1.000
_cell.length_c   1.000
_cell.angle_alpha   90.00
_cell.angle_beta   90.00
_cell.angle_gamma   90.00
#
_symmetry.space_group_name_H-M   'P 1'
#
loop_
_entity.id
_entity.type
_entity.pdbx_description
1 polymer ?
#
loop_
_entity_poly.entity_id
_entity_poly.type
_entity_poly.pdbx_seq_one_letter_code
_entity_poly.pdbx_strand_id
1 'polypeptide(L)'
;MSKKPGLLNIKTGLWVMSGFMLYGFYLIYARDFAPDKAEWIANNAVSPHFEARLAHVHGNLFSLLNIVFGLVLVNVKMPENIAKWASWTALGGLLMPFGILGELYLGLPPYFVIVGGISIFASAVLLAIGAGSRTAAQASS
;
A
#
# COMPACT_ATOMS: atom_id res chain seq x y z
N MET A 1 -22.84 -1.38 -10.71
CA MET A 1 -21.79 -1.57 -9.68
C MET A 1 -21.65 -0.30 -8.86
N SER A 2 -21.66 -0.42 -7.53
CA SER A 2 -21.45 0.71 -6.63
C SER A 2 -20.03 1.25 -6.77
N LYS A 3 -19.85 2.56 -6.99
CA LYS A 3 -18.52 3.22 -7.02
C LYS A 3 -17.87 3.34 -5.63
N LYS A 4 -18.63 3.06 -4.56
CA LYS A 4 -18.22 3.28 -3.17
C LYS A 4 -16.91 2.55 -2.79
N PRO A 5 -16.66 1.28 -3.17
CA PRO A 5 -15.42 0.60 -2.82
C PRO A 5 -14.18 1.27 -3.43
N GLY A 6 -14.21 1.62 -4.72
CA GLY A 6 -13.09 2.31 -5.36
C GLY A 6 -12.81 3.70 -4.78
N LEU A 7 -13.85 4.47 -4.44
CA LEU A 7 -13.70 5.75 -3.75
C LEU A 7 -13.12 5.59 -2.34
N LEU A 8 -13.45 4.50 -1.64
CA LEU A 8 -12.86 4.18 -0.34
C LEU A 8 -11.36 3.92 -0.48
N ASN A 9 -10.92 3.14 -1.47
CA ASN A 9 -9.49 2.93 -1.75
C ASN A 9 -8.75 4.25 -2.03
N ILE A 10 -9.33 5.14 -2.86
CA ILE A 10 -8.73 6.44 -3.16
C ILE A 10 -8.59 7.27 -1.89
N LYS A 11 -9.68 7.41 -1.11
CA LYS A 11 -9.66 8.20 0.12
C LYS A 11 -8.64 7.66 1.12
N THR A 12 -8.65 6.35 1.36
CA THR A 12 -7.71 5.71 2.28
C THR A 12 -6.27 5.86 1.79
N GLY A 13 -6.01 5.62 0.51
CA GLY A 13 -4.69 5.79 -0.08
C GLY A 13 -4.16 7.22 0.09
N LEU A 14 -4.97 8.25 -0.16
CA LEU A 14 -4.54 9.64 0.05
C LEU A 14 -4.17 9.95 1.52
N TRP A 15 -4.99 9.50 2.46
CA TRP A 15 -4.72 9.71 3.89
C TRP A 15 -3.48 8.96 4.37
N VAL A 16 -3.34 7.69 4.00
CA VAL A 16 -2.19 6.87 4.40
C VAL A 16 -0.90 7.35 3.73
N MET A 17 -0.96 7.74 2.44
CA MET A 17 0.16 8.37 1.74
C MET A 17 0.62 9.62 2.47
N SER A 18 -0.30 10.50 2.86
CA SER A 18 0.02 11.72 3.60
C SER A 18 0.76 11.42 4.91
N GLY A 19 0.33 10.38 5.65
CA GLY A 19 1.02 9.93 6.86
C GLY A 19 2.44 9.41 6.58
N PHE A 20 2.62 8.57 5.55
CA PHE A 20 3.94 8.07 5.20
C PHE A 20 4.85 9.12 4.55
N MET A 21 4.31 10.16 3.91
CA MET A 21 5.07 11.33 3.48
C MET A 21 5.61 12.10 4.68
N LEU A 22 4.77 12.39 5.68
CA LEU A 22 5.22 13.02 6.93
C LEU A 22 6.31 12.19 7.62
N TYR A 23 6.13 10.86 7.66
CA TYR A 23 7.16 9.96 8.19
C TYR A 23 8.45 10.04 7.37
N GLY A 24 8.38 10.15 6.05
CA GLY A 24 9.54 10.38 5.19
C GLY A 24 10.27 11.68 5.47
N PHE A 25 9.54 12.78 5.68
CA PHE A 25 10.12 14.07 6.08
C PHE A 25 10.85 13.96 7.43
N TYR A 26 10.27 13.21 8.37
CA TYR A 26 10.94 12.90 9.63
C TYR A 26 12.24 12.10 9.41
N LEU A 27 12.23 11.06 8.57
CA LEU A 27 13.44 10.27 8.31
C LEU A 27 14.56 11.09 7.65
N ILE A 28 14.21 12.03 6.77
CA ILE A 28 15.16 12.99 6.20
C ILE A 28 15.72 13.89 7.29
N TYR A 29 14.84 14.45 8.14
CA TYR A 29 15.25 15.28 9.27
C TYR A 29 16.25 14.54 10.18
N ALA A 30 15.90 13.32 10.60
CA ALA A 30 16.70 12.49 11.48
C ALA A 30 18.09 12.19 10.90
N ARG A 31 18.16 11.85 9.61
CA ARG A 31 19.42 11.54 8.93
C ARG A 31 20.31 12.75 8.68
N ASP A 32 19.75 13.88 8.27
CA ASP A 32 20.55 14.97 7.68
C ASP A 32 20.67 16.20 8.60
N PHE A 33 19.74 16.38 9.54
CA PHE A 33 19.58 17.62 10.31
C PHE A 33 19.58 17.45 11.84
N ALA A 34 19.26 16.26 12.36
CA ALA A 34 19.19 16.05 13.80
C ALA A 34 20.58 16.19 14.48
N PRO A 35 20.63 16.58 15.77
CA PRO A 35 21.89 16.71 16.50
C PRO A 35 22.74 15.42 16.52
N ASP A 36 22.08 14.27 16.53
CA ASP A 36 22.61 12.90 16.55
C ASP A 36 22.75 12.27 15.15
N LYS A 37 22.66 13.06 14.07
CA LYS A 37 22.67 12.56 12.68
C LYS A 37 23.83 11.63 12.31
N ALA A 38 24.98 11.77 12.97
CA ALA A 38 26.14 10.91 12.73
C ALA A 38 25.82 9.42 13.00
N GLU A 39 25.01 9.14 14.02
CA GLU A 39 24.53 7.81 14.34
C GLU A 39 23.52 7.32 13.29
N TRP A 40 22.60 8.18 12.87
CA TRP A 40 21.65 7.89 11.80
C TRP A 40 22.33 7.50 10.49
N ILE A 41 23.39 8.22 10.12
CA ILE A 41 24.18 7.94 8.92
C ILE A 41 24.96 6.63 9.08
N ALA A 42 25.60 6.39 10.23
CA ALA A 42 26.40 5.19 10.48
C ALA A 42 25.54 3.91 10.47
N ASN A 43 24.35 3.97 11.05
CA ASN A 43 23.44 2.83 11.18
C ASN A 43 22.39 2.77 10.06
N ASN A 44 22.56 3.52 8.98
CA ASN A 44 21.55 3.65 7.93
C ASN A 44 21.21 2.29 7.27
N ALA A 45 22.16 1.37 7.11
CA ALA A 45 21.92 0.10 6.44
C ALA A 45 21.41 -1.04 7.35
N VAL A 46 21.25 -0.78 8.64
CA VAL A 46 20.89 -1.80 9.64
C VAL A 46 19.65 -1.40 10.43
N SER A 47 19.11 -2.35 11.18
CA SER A 47 17.97 -2.11 12.06
C SER A 47 18.35 -1.13 13.17
N PRO A 48 17.47 -0.16 13.53
CA PRO A 48 16.08 0.04 13.11
C PRO A 48 15.87 0.97 11.89
N HIS A 49 16.94 1.60 11.39
CA HIS A 49 16.83 2.66 10.38
C HIS A 49 16.46 2.12 8.99
N PHE A 50 16.89 0.90 8.67
CA PHE A 50 16.54 0.23 7.43
C PHE A 50 15.04 -0.09 7.34
N GLU A 51 14.45 -0.68 8.38
CA GLU A 51 13.03 -1.05 8.43
C GLU A 51 12.13 0.20 8.44
N ALA A 52 12.56 1.27 9.13
CA ALA A 52 11.88 2.56 9.07
C ALA A 52 11.76 3.07 7.63
N ARG A 53 12.84 3.02 6.84
CA ARG A 53 12.79 3.40 5.42
C ARG A 53 11.95 2.45 4.59
N LEU A 54 12.00 1.14 4.86
CA LEU A 54 11.14 0.17 4.18
C LEU A 54 9.66 0.48 4.41
N ALA A 55 9.27 0.79 5.65
CA ALA A 55 7.91 1.20 5.97
C ALA A 55 7.51 2.49 5.24
N HIS A 56 8.39 3.49 5.19
CA HIS A 56 8.15 4.72 4.44
C HIS A 56 7.90 4.47 2.94
N VAL A 57 8.79 3.73 2.27
CA VAL A 57 8.71 3.50 0.83
C VAL A 57 7.50 2.61 0.50
N HIS A 58 7.31 1.50 1.21
CA HIS A 58 6.17 0.61 0.98
C HIS A 58 4.86 1.28 1.37
N GLY A 59 4.85 2.11 2.41
CA GLY A 59 3.69 2.90 2.81
C GLY A 59 3.20 3.83 1.71
N ASN A 60 4.11 4.57 1.08
CA ASN A 60 3.78 5.43 -0.06
C ASN A 60 3.39 4.61 -1.31
N LEU A 61 4.14 3.56 -1.63
CA LEU A 61 3.84 2.70 -2.78
C LEU A 61 2.45 2.06 -2.66
N PHE A 62 2.13 1.47 -1.50
CA PHE A 62 0.88 0.75 -1.30
C PHE A 62 -0.31 1.71 -1.22
N SER A 63 -0.08 2.93 -0.74
CA SER A 63 -1.06 4.01 -0.80
C SER A 63 -1.33 4.46 -2.24
N LEU A 64 -0.28 4.65 -3.05
CA LEU A 64 -0.40 4.96 -4.46
C LEU A 64 -1.13 3.84 -5.22
N LEU A 65 -0.79 2.58 -4.94
CA LEU A 65 -1.50 1.43 -5.50
C LEU A 65 -2.99 1.46 -5.11
N ASN A 66 -3.34 1.77 -3.86
CA ASN A 66 -4.74 1.94 -3.48
C ASN A 66 -5.45 3.05 -4.26
N ILE A 67 -4.78 4.19 -4.49
CA ILE A 67 -5.33 5.27 -5.32
C ILE A 67 -5.56 4.79 -6.76
N VAL A 68 -4.54 4.19 -7.38
CA VAL A 68 -4.60 3.69 -8.77
C VAL A 68 -5.64 2.58 -8.90
N PHE A 69 -5.65 1.60 -8.00
CA PHE A 69 -6.62 0.51 -8.00
C PHE A 69 -8.04 1.03 -7.78
N GLY A 70 -8.22 2.01 -6.89
CA GLY A 70 -9.49 2.70 -6.71
C GLY A 70 -9.95 3.42 -7.97
N LEU A 71 -9.05 4.10 -8.68
CA LEU A 71 -9.34 4.71 -9.98
C LEU A 71 -9.75 3.67 -11.03
N VAL A 72 -9.06 2.52 -11.09
CA VAL A 72 -9.45 1.41 -11.96
C VAL A 72 -10.85 0.91 -11.62
N LEU A 73 -11.15 0.66 -10.35
CA LEU A 73 -12.47 0.19 -9.89
C LEU A 73 -13.61 1.18 -10.21
N VAL A 74 -13.32 2.48 -10.22
CA VAL A 74 -14.30 3.53 -10.55
C VAL A 74 -14.55 3.64 -12.05
N ASN A 75 -13.51 3.44 -12.87
CA ASN A 75 -13.55 3.73 -14.31
C ASN A 75 -13.70 2.48 -15.19
N VAL A 76 -13.41 1.30 -14.65
CA VAL A 76 -13.51 0.01 -15.34
C VAL A 76 -14.65 -0.80 -14.75
N LYS A 77 -15.76 -0.93 -15.49
CA LYS A 77 -16.74 -2.03 -15.30
C LYS A 77 -16.03 -3.40 -15.26
N MET A 78 -16.28 -4.17 -14.23
CA MET A 78 -15.84 -5.55 -14.07
C MET A 78 -16.90 -6.27 -13.22
N PRO A 79 -16.86 -7.61 -13.11
CA PRO A 79 -17.78 -8.33 -12.24
C PRO A 79 -17.74 -7.80 -10.80
N GLU A 80 -18.91 -7.60 -10.19
CA GLU A 80 -19.02 -6.94 -8.88
C GLU A 80 -18.26 -7.69 -7.77
N ASN A 81 -18.28 -9.02 -7.81
CA ASN A 81 -17.53 -9.84 -6.84
C ASN A 81 -16.01 -9.61 -6.96
N ILE A 82 -15.49 -9.54 -8.18
CA ILE A 82 -14.06 -9.28 -8.44
C ILE A 82 -13.69 -7.87 -7.96
N ALA A 83 -14.50 -6.87 -8.30
CA ALA A 83 -14.27 -5.49 -7.86
C ALA A 83 -14.26 -5.35 -6.34
N LYS A 84 -15.21 -6.01 -5.66
CA LYS A 84 -15.31 -6.00 -4.19
C LYS A 84 -14.07 -6.62 -3.55
N TRP A 85 -13.66 -7.81 -3.99
CA TRP A 85 -12.49 -8.48 -3.43
C TRP A 85 -11.20 -7.72 -3.74
N ALA A 86 -11.03 -7.20 -4.96
CA ALA A 86 -9.89 -6.37 -5.32
C ALA A 86 -9.76 -5.13 -4.42
N SER A 87 -10.88 -4.46 -4.13
CA SER A 87 -10.94 -3.32 -3.21
C SER A 87 -10.49 -3.69 -1.79
N TRP A 88 -11.05 -4.77 -1.23
CA TRP A 88 -10.73 -5.22 0.12
C TRP A 88 -9.30 -5.73 0.28
N THR A 89 -8.79 -6.50 -0.68
CA THR A 89 -7.41 -6.99 -0.63
C THR A 89 -6.41 -5.85 -0.86
N ALA A 90 -6.75 -4.81 -1.64
CA ALA A 90 -5.92 -3.60 -1.74
C ALA A 90 -5.81 -2.87 -0.40
N LEU A 91 -6.93 -2.70 0.31
CA LEU A 91 -6.94 -2.10 1.65
C LEU A 91 -6.19 -2.97 2.66
N GLY A 92 -6.39 -4.29 2.60
CA GLY A 92 -5.63 -5.26 3.38
C GLY A 92 -4.13 -5.18 3.10
N GLY A 93 -3.74 -4.78 1.89
CA GLY A 93 -2.35 -4.50 1.52
C GLY A 93 -1.64 -3.55 2.47
N LEU A 94 -2.34 -2.50 2.94
CA LEU A 94 -1.78 -1.49 3.85
C LEU A 94 -1.33 -2.07 5.18
N LEU A 95 -1.76 -3.28 5.54
CA LEU A 95 -1.26 -4.01 6.69
C LEU A 95 0.25 -4.23 6.64
N MET A 96 0.86 -4.32 5.45
CA MET A 96 2.30 -4.51 5.33
C MET A 96 3.11 -3.34 5.89
N PRO A 97 2.97 -2.11 5.37
CA PRO A 97 3.74 -0.99 5.90
C PRO A 97 3.39 -0.65 7.36
N PHE A 98 2.14 -0.84 7.79
CA PHE A 98 1.79 -0.73 9.22
C PHE A 98 2.41 -1.86 10.05
N GLY A 99 2.50 -3.07 9.50
CA GLY A 99 3.14 -4.22 10.11
C GLY A 99 4.64 -4.01 10.33
N ILE A 100 5.34 -3.39 9.37
CA ILE A 100 6.75 -3.03 9.53
C ILE A 100 6.92 -2.02 10.67
N LEU A 101 6.10 -0.96 10.73
CA LEU A 101 6.13 -0.01 11.86
C LEU A 101 5.78 -0.69 13.19
N GLY A 102 4.84 -1.62 13.18
CA GLY A 102 4.42 -2.37 14.36
C GLY A 102 5.49 -3.32 14.88
N GLU A 103 6.19 -4.03 14.00
CA GLU A 103 7.36 -4.84 14.35
C GLU A 103 8.44 -3.96 14.96
N LEU A 104 8.76 -2.83 14.30
CA LEU A 104 9.81 -1.91 14.70
C LEU A 104 9.56 -1.24 16.06
N TYR A 105 8.36 -0.71 16.27
CA TYR A 105 8.06 0.12 17.45
C TYR A 105 7.36 -0.62 18.58
N LEU A 106 6.70 -1.74 18.29
CA LEU A 106 5.88 -2.47 19.25
C LEU A 106 6.28 -3.94 19.39
N GLY A 107 7.29 -4.41 18.65
CA GLY A 107 7.73 -5.80 18.68
C GLY A 107 6.68 -6.78 18.15
N LEU A 108 5.76 -6.33 17.29
CA LEU A 108 4.73 -7.19 16.71
C LEU A 108 5.35 -8.26 15.79
N PRO A 109 4.72 -9.45 15.68
CA PRO A 109 5.22 -10.49 14.79
C PRO A 109 5.07 -10.10 13.31
N PRO A 110 5.92 -10.64 12.42
CA PRO A 110 5.97 -10.25 10.99
C PRO A 110 4.77 -10.73 10.17
N TYR A 111 3.80 -11.42 10.78
CA TYR A 111 2.60 -11.93 10.09
C TYR A 111 1.82 -10.82 9.39
N PHE A 112 1.76 -9.62 9.98
CA PHE A 112 1.10 -8.46 9.37
C PHE A 112 1.77 -8.03 8.06
N VAL A 113 3.11 -8.10 8.00
CA VAL A 113 3.91 -7.81 6.80
C VAL A 113 3.55 -8.77 5.67
N ILE A 114 3.55 -10.07 5.98
CA ILE A 114 3.29 -11.15 5.01
C ILE A 114 1.84 -11.08 4.51
N VAL A 115 0.87 -10.96 5.42
CA VAL A 115 -0.56 -10.89 5.06
C VAL A 115 -0.83 -9.66 4.20
N GLY A 116 -0.25 -8.51 4.52
CA GLY A 116 -0.36 -7.30 3.69
C GLY A 116 0.26 -7.50 2.30
N GLY A 117 1.46 -8.06 2.20
CA GLY A 117 2.11 -8.34 0.92
C GLY A 117 1.30 -9.25 0.01
N ILE A 118 0.77 -10.35 0.56
CA ILE A 118 -0.09 -11.28 -0.19
C ILE A 118 -1.40 -10.60 -0.61
N SER A 119 -1.96 -9.74 0.25
CA SER A 119 -3.23 -9.05 -0.03
C SER A 119 -3.10 -8.08 -1.21
N ILE A 120 -2.06 -7.24 -1.24
CA ILE A 120 -1.88 -6.29 -2.36
C ILE A 120 -1.60 -7.03 -3.67
N PHE A 121 -0.85 -8.14 -3.62
CA PHE A 121 -0.62 -9.02 -4.77
C PHE A 121 -1.93 -9.61 -5.30
N ALA A 122 -2.76 -10.16 -4.41
CA ALA A 122 -4.06 -10.71 -4.76
C ALA A 122 -4.98 -9.65 -5.40
N SER A 123 -4.94 -8.42 -4.91
CA SER A 123 -5.67 -7.29 -5.50
C SER A 123 -5.25 -7.05 -6.96
N ALA A 124 -3.94 -6.99 -7.23
CA ALA A 124 -3.43 -6.79 -8.58
C ALA A 124 -3.87 -7.91 -9.54
N VAL A 125 -3.81 -9.16 -9.09
CA VAL A 125 -4.29 -10.33 -9.87
C VAL A 125 -5.80 -10.23 -10.16
N LEU A 126 -6.62 -9.90 -9.15
CA LEU A 126 -8.06 -9.74 -9.33
C LEU A 126 -8.40 -8.62 -10.32
N LEU A 127 -7.70 -7.48 -10.26
CA LEU A 127 -7.89 -6.39 -11.22
C LEU A 127 -7.51 -6.80 -12.63
N ALA A 128 -6.41 -7.54 -12.82
CA ALA A 128 -6.01 -8.06 -14.12
C ALA A 128 -7.08 -9.00 -14.71
N ILE A 129 -7.58 -9.95 -13.92
CA ILE A 129 -8.65 -10.87 -14.33
C ILE A 129 -9.93 -10.09 -14.66
N GLY A 130 -10.34 -9.16 -13.80
CA GLY A 130 -11.55 -8.36 -13.97
C GLY A 130 -11.50 -7.47 -15.21
N ALA A 131 -10.33 -6.91 -15.54
CA ALA A 131 -10.12 -6.12 -16.74
C ALA A 131 -10.16 -6.97 -18.02
N GLY A 132 -9.51 -8.15 -18.02
CA GLY A 132 -9.47 -9.07 -19.16
C GLY A 132 -10.80 -9.77 -19.49
N SER A 133 -11.72 -9.84 -18.52
CA SER A 133 -13.05 -10.45 -18.68
C SER A 133 -13.92 -9.76 -19.75
N ARG A 134 -13.55 -8.54 -20.19
CA ARG A 134 -14.29 -7.80 -21.22
C ARG A 134 -13.83 -8.07 -22.65
N THR A 135 -12.55 -8.32 -22.85
CA THR A 135 -11.99 -8.52 -24.19
C THR A 135 -12.64 -9.72 -24.86
N ALA A 136 -12.93 -10.77 -24.08
CA ALA A 136 -13.63 -11.94 -24.56
C ALA A 136 -15.11 -11.66 -24.90
N ALA A 137 -15.81 -10.86 -24.08
CA ALA A 137 -17.24 -10.60 -24.26
C ALA A 137 -17.58 -9.55 -25.35
N GLN A 138 -16.64 -8.65 -25.67
CA GLN A 138 -16.79 -7.69 -26.77
C GLN A 138 -16.28 -8.21 -28.12
N ALA A 139 -15.47 -9.28 -28.13
CA ALA A 139 -15.01 -9.93 -29.36
C ALA A 139 -16.03 -10.94 -29.93
N SER A 140 -17.11 -11.23 -29.19
CA SER A 140 -18.17 -12.16 -29.56
C SER A 140 -19.49 -11.49 -29.97
N SER A 141 -19.48 -10.17 -30.23
CA SER A 141 -20.63 -9.35 -30.65
C SER A 141 -20.32 -8.57 -31.91
#